data_AF-A0A4Y2BU68-F1
#
_entry.id   AF-A0A4Y2BU68-F1
#
_cell.length_a   1.000
_cell.length_b   1.000
_cell.length_c   1.000
_cell.angle_alpha   90.00
_cell.angle_beta   90.00
_cell.angle_gamma   90.00
#
_symmetry.space_group_name_H-M   'P 1'
#
loop_
_entity.id
_entity.type
_entity.pdbx_description
1 polymer ?
#
loop_
_entity_poly.entity_id
_entity_poly.type
_entity_poly.pdbx_seq_one_letter_code
_entity_poly.pdbx_strand_id
1 'polypeptide(L)'
;MYLALFECQARTAGIEETEWVPQLISLLPLDLAQIIIKEPEEKMQDYLNVKEVVLYRFKMKPETFRLKFTQHQRKTGALWREFVFELRNYLDGWLDGLDVRDFENLKNLMISDQIKRRVAVEVKEHFLDEWGKLVDPLVLAGKIDEYESVRSSRKLHTVC
;
A
#
# COMPACT_ATOMS: atom_id res chain seq x y z
N MET A 1 11.96 -0.88 12.39
CA MET A 1 12.58 -0.25 13.58
C MET A 1 11.94 -0.74 14.88
N TYR A 2 10.62 -0.63 15.07
CA TYR A 2 9.94 -1.09 16.30
C TYR A 2 10.21 -2.56 16.68
N LEU A 3 9.94 -3.51 15.78
CA LEU A 3 10.16 -4.94 16.07
C LEU A 3 11.63 -5.29 16.29
N ALA A 4 12.56 -4.64 15.57
CA ALA A 4 13.99 -4.83 15.79
C ALA A 4 14.47 -4.37 17.18
N LEU A 5 13.87 -3.28 17.71
CA LEU A 5 14.13 -2.83 19.07
C LEU A 5 13.58 -3.82 20.10
N PHE A 6 12.36 -4.32 19.89
CA PHE A 6 11.79 -5.38 20.72
C PHE A 6 12.67 -6.63 20.75
N GLU A 7 13.10 -7.14 19.60
CA GLU A 7 13.97 -8.33 19.51
C GLU A 7 15.33 -8.11 20.21
N CYS A 8 15.85 -6.88 20.18
CA CYS A 8 17.07 -6.53 20.89
C CYS A 8 16.85 -6.54 22.41
N GLN A 9 15.74 -5.96 22.88
CA GLN A 9 15.36 -5.94 24.29
C GLN A 9 15.09 -7.34 24.84
N ALA A 10 14.30 -8.15 24.13
CA ALA A 10 13.96 -9.52 24.54
C ALA A 10 15.23 -10.39 24.66
N ARG A 11 16.15 -10.29 23.71
CA ARG A 11 17.46 -10.97 23.78
C ARG A 11 18.31 -10.47 24.94
N THR A 12 18.35 -9.15 25.17
CA THR A 12 19.13 -8.57 26.27
C THR A 12 18.57 -8.97 27.63
N ALA A 13 17.26 -9.12 27.75
CA ALA A 13 16.58 -9.56 28.95
C ALA A 13 16.55 -11.09 29.13
N GLY A 14 17.11 -11.87 28.19
CA GLY A 14 17.18 -13.33 28.26
C GLY A 14 15.82 -14.02 28.16
N ILE A 15 14.86 -13.40 27.46
CA ILE A 15 13.50 -13.91 27.33
C ILE A 15 13.48 -15.06 26.33
N GLU A 16 12.92 -16.21 26.71
CA GLU A 16 12.75 -17.35 25.81
C GLU A 16 11.84 -16.99 24.62
N GLU A 17 12.14 -17.51 23.43
CA GLU A 17 11.40 -17.17 22.20
C GLU A 17 9.90 -17.50 22.28
N THR A 18 9.54 -18.52 23.07
CA THR A 18 8.15 -18.89 23.41
C THR A 18 7.38 -17.75 24.08
N GLU A 19 8.07 -16.91 24.85
CA GLU A 19 7.50 -15.77 25.58
C GLU A 19 7.50 -14.47 24.77
N TRP A 20 8.11 -14.46 23.56
CA TRP A 20 8.18 -13.25 22.74
C TRP A 20 6.81 -12.81 22.25
N VAL A 21 5.97 -13.75 21.83
CA VAL A 21 4.62 -13.45 21.32
C VAL A 21 3.72 -12.85 22.42
N PRO A 22 3.53 -13.49 23.59
CA PRO A 22 2.71 -12.92 24.67
C PRO A 22 3.15 -11.51 25.07
N GLN A 23 4.47 -11.30 25.18
CA GLN A 23 5.02 -10.00 25.51
C GLN A 23 4.80 -8.98 24.40
N LEU A 24 5.01 -9.36 23.13
CA LEU A 24 4.74 -8.49 22.00
C LEU A 24 3.25 -8.09 21.97
N ILE A 25 2.32 -9.03 22.16
CA ILE A 25 0.88 -8.74 22.20
C ILE A 25 0.54 -7.74 23.32
N SER A 26 1.15 -7.85 24.50
CA SER A 26 0.93 -6.91 25.60
C SER A 26 1.37 -5.46 25.29
N LEU A 27 2.31 -5.29 24.36
CA LEU A 27 2.85 -4.01 23.94
C LEU A 27 2.14 -3.43 22.70
N LEU A 28 1.35 -4.25 22.00
CA LEU A 28 0.67 -3.84 20.77
C LEU A 28 -0.64 -3.11 21.07
N PRO A 29 -0.98 -2.08 20.28
CA PRO A 29 -2.34 -1.56 20.19
C PRO A 29 -3.39 -2.65 19.99
N LEU A 30 -4.57 -2.47 20.59
CA LEU A 30 -5.65 -3.46 20.62
C LEU A 30 -6.10 -3.89 19.21
N ASP A 31 -6.11 -2.97 18.25
CA ASP A 31 -6.47 -3.26 16.85
C ASP A 31 -5.50 -4.20 16.15
N LEU A 32 -4.23 -4.23 16.56
CA LEU A 32 -3.23 -5.19 16.06
C LEU A 32 -3.34 -6.54 16.75
N ALA A 33 -3.54 -6.54 18.07
CA ALA A 33 -3.78 -7.77 18.83
C ALA A 33 -4.99 -8.54 18.29
N GLN A 34 -6.06 -7.84 17.89
CA GLN A 34 -7.24 -8.43 17.27
C GLN A 34 -6.99 -9.10 15.91
N ILE A 35 -5.96 -8.70 15.17
CA ILE A 35 -5.60 -9.36 13.91
C ILE A 35 -4.87 -10.67 14.22
N ILE A 36 -3.98 -10.67 15.21
CA ILE A 36 -3.24 -11.85 15.65
C ILE A 36 -4.23 -12.91 16.19
N ILE A 37 -5.23 -12.53 16.98
CA ILE A 37 -6.24 -13.45 17.55
C ILE A 37 -7.08 -14.18 16.49
N LYS A 38 -7.10 -13.70 15.25
CA LYS A 38 -7.83 -14.34 14.15
C LYS A 38 -7.02 -15.44 13.44
N GLU A 39 -5.73 -15.55 13.72
CA GLU A 39 -4.89 -16.62 13.20
C GLU A 39 -5.16 -17.94 13.95
N PRO A 40 -4.90 -19.10 13.34
CA PRO A 40 -4.88 -20.39 14.04
C PRO A 40 -3.92 -20.37 15.24
N GLU A 41 -4.23 -21.11 16.30
CA GLU A 41 -3.45 -21.12 17.56
C GLU A 41 -1.96 -21.42 17.34
N GLU A 42 -1.65 -22.36 16.44
CA GLU A 42 -0.29 -22.72 16.02
C GLU A 42 0.48 -21.52 15.44
N LYS A 43 -0.21 -20.69 14.66
CA LYS A 43 0.34 -19.49 14.01
C LYS A 43 0.36 -18.27 14.92
N MET A 44 -0.51 -18.26 15.93
CA MET A 44 -0.51 -17.21 16.95
C MET A 44 0.72 -17.30 17.84
N GLN A 45 1.22 -18.50 18.14
CA GLN A 45 2.40 -18.70 18.97
C GLN A 45 3.73 -18.59 18.20
N ASP A 46 3.69 -18.70 16.86
CA ASP A 46 4.87 -18.51 16.01
C ASP A 46 5.21 -17.01 15.87
N TYR A 47 6.33 -16.61 16.48
CA TYR A 47 6.84 -15.25 16.41
C TYR A 47 7.07 -14.77 14.96
N LEU A 48 7.53 -15.63 14.05
CA LEU A 48 7.78 -15.25 12.67
C LEU A 48 6.47 -14.90 11.96
N ASN A 49 5.44 -15.73 12.12
CA ASN A 49 4.12 -15.45 11.58
C ASN A 49 3.51 -14.16 12.17
N VAL A 50 3.56 -13.99 13.50
CA VAL A 50 3.05 -12.77 14.15
C VAL A 50 3.79 -11.52 13.66
N LYS A 51 5.11 -11.61 13.50
CA LYS A 51 5.94 -10.53 12.94
C LYS A 51 5.50 -10.18 11.52
N GLU A 52 5.25 -11.16 10.66
CA GLU A 52 4.74 -10.93 9.30
C GLU A 52 3.36 -10.28 9.30
N VAL A 53 2.43 -10.74 10.13
CA VAL A 53 1.08 -10.16 10.26
C VAL A 53 1.14 -8.70 10.70
N VAL A 54 1.96 -8.40 11.71
CA VAL A 54 2.16 -7.03 12.19
C VAL A 54 2.79 -6.16 11.09
N LEU A 55 3.84 -6.65 10.44
CA LEU A 55 4.50 -5.92 9.34
C LEU A 55 3.56 -5.70 8.15
N TYR A 56 2.73 -6.68 7.81
CA TYR A 56 1.73 -6.57 6.74
C TYR A 56 0.75 -5.44 7.02
N ARG A 57 0.28 -5.32 8.27
CA ARG A 57 -0.64 -4.25 8.67
C ARG A 57 -0.02 -2.86 8.58
N PHE A 58 1.27 -2.75 8.88
CA PHE A 58 2.03 -1.49 8.77
C PHE A 58 2.62 -1.24 7.38
N LYS A 59 2.52 -2.20 6.46
CA LYS A 59 3.00 -2.02 5.09
C LYS A 59 2.20 -0.88 4.45
N MET A 60 2.92 0.15 4.01
CA MET A 60 2.31 1.25 3.27
C MET A 60 1.64 0.71 2.01
N LYS A 61 0.42 1.18 1.72
CA LYS A 61 -0.30 0.80 0.51
C LYS A 61 0.45 1.34 -0.72
N PRO A 62 0.34 0.69 -1.89
CA PRO A 62 1.01 1.16 -3.12
C PRO A 62 0.59 2.60 -3.48
N GLU A 63 -0.67 2.96 -3.24
CA GLU A 63 -1.17 4.32 -3.45
C GLU A 63 -0.50 5.36 -2.54
N THR A 64 -0.15 4.98 -1.30
CA THR A 64 0.60 5.87 -0.40
C THR A 64 2.01 6.13 -0.95
N PHE A 65 2.68 5.11 -1.48
CA PHE A 65 3.98 5.27 -2.14
C PHE A 65 3.88 6.15 -3.38
N ARG A 66 2.86 5.97 -4.22
CA ARG A 66 2.58 6.83 -5.39
C ARG A 66 2.42 8.29 -4.99
N LEU A 67 1.60 8.58 -3.99
CA LEU A 67 1.38 9.94 -3.52
C LEU A 67 2.67 10.56 -2.98
N LYS A 68 3.45 9.82 -2.19
CA LYS A 68 4.77 10.28 -1.75
C LYS A 68 5.70 10.52 -2.94
N PHE A 69 5.84 9.59 -3.88
CA PHE A 69 6.69 9.77 -5.05
C PHE A 69 6.34 11.04 -5.86
N THR A 70 5.05 11.35 -5.98
CA THR A 70 4.56 12.44 -6.86
C THR A 70 4.46 13.79 -6.18
N GLN A 71 4.19 13.82 -4.88
CA GLN A 71 3.97 15.05 -4.10
C GLN A 71 5.14 15.40 -3.19
N HIS A 72 6.12 14.51 -3.03
CA HIS A 72 7.26 14.75 -2.14
C HIS A 72 8.10 15.92 -2.62
N GLN A 73 8.34 16.85 -1.71
CA GLN A 73 9.15 18.03 -1.95
C GLN A 73 10.44 17.94 -1.15
N ARG A 74 11.54 18.40 -1.75
CA ARG A 74 12.82 18.46 -1.05
C ARG A 74 12.70 19.43 0.13
N LYS A 75 13.08 18.96 1.31
CA LYS A 75 13.12 19.80 2.52
C LYS A 75 14.19 20.88 2.39
N THR A 76 13.92 22.04 2.97
CA THR A 76 14.92 23.12 3.06
C THR A 76 16.15 22.61 3.81
N GLY A 77 17.33 22.74 3.19
CA GLY A 77 18.61 22.28 3.75
C GLY A 77 18.96 20.81 3.50
N ALA A 78 18.05 19.98 2.99
CA ALA A 78 18.36 18.58 2.65
C ALA A 78 19.21 18.46 1.38
N LEU A 79 20.06 17.43 1.32
CA LEU A 79 20.91 17.17 0.16
C LEU A 79 20.08 16.59 -1.00
N TRP A 80 20.43 16.93 -2.24
CA TRP A 80 19.78 16.35 -3.41
C TRP A 80 19.94 14.82 -3.49
N ARG A 81 21.07 14.28 -2.99
CA ARG A 81 21.28 12.83 -2.93
C ARG A 81 20.31 12.12 -1.99
N GLU A 82 19.97 12.74 -0.86
CA GLU A 82 18.96 12.23 0.08
C GLU A 82 17.58 12.24 -0.58
N PHE A 83 17.24 13.32 -1.27
CA PHE A 83 15.98 13.42 -1.98
C PHE A 83 15.84 12.36 -3.09
N VAL A 84 16.92 12.10 -3.85
CA VAL A 84 16.94 11.01 -4.85
C VAL A 84 16.75 9.65 -4.18
N PHE A 85 17.39 9.40 -3.04
CA PHE A 85 17.22 8.16 -2.29
C PHE A 85 15.78 7.97 -1.80
N GLU A 86 15.17 9.03 -1.25
CA GLU A 86 13.76 9.01 -0.84
C GLU A 86 12.82 8.72 -2.03
N LEU A 87 13.03 9.39 -3.17
CA LEU A 87 12.24 9.14 -4.38
C LEU A 87 12.39 7.71 -4.92
N ARG A 88 13.61 7.16 -4.90
CA ARG A 88 13.84 5.76 -5.30
C ARG A 88 13.08 4.80 -4.40
N ASN A 89 13.19 4.96 -3.08
CA ASN A 89 12.46 4.12 -2.14
C ASN A 89 10.94 4.20 -2.32
N TYR A 90 10.41 5.38 -2.66
CA TYR A 90 8.99 5.52 -2.95
C TYR A 90 8.59 4.85 -4.26
N LEU A 91 9.41 4.97 -5.30
CA LEU A 91 9.17 4.27 -6.56
C LEU A 91 9.23 2.76 -6.37
N ASP A 92 10.28 2.23 -5.76
CA ASP A 92 10.46 0.79 -5.53
C ASP A 92 9.30 0.22 -4.71
N GLY A 93 8.91 0.88 -3.61
CA GLY A 93 7.75 0.47 -2.82
C GLY A 93 6.41 0.53 -3.58
N TRP A 94 6.28 1.44 -4.55
CA TRP A 94 5.10 1.51 -5.42
C TRP A 94 5.08 0.35 -6.43
N LEU A 95 6.22 0.06 -7.07
CA LEU A 95 6.36 -1.02 -8.05
C LEU A 95 6.17 -2.39 -7.40
N ASP A 96 6.82 -2.64 -6.26
CA ASP A 96 6.67 -3.88 -5.47
C ASP A 96 5.23 -4.07 -5.01
N GLY A 97 4.55 -2.98 -4.65
CA GLY A 97 3.18 -2.99 -4.20
C GLY A 97 2.16 -3.35 -5.29
N LEU A 98 2.52 -3.16 -6.56
CA LEU A 98 1.69 -3.47 -7.73
C LEU A 98 2.23 -4.66 -8.54
N ASP A 99 3.26 -5.33 -8.04
CA ASP A 99 3.95 -6.44 -8.71
C ASP A 99 4.49 -6.09 -10.10
N VAL A 100 4.96 -4.85 -10.28
CA VAL A 100 5.55 -4.38 -11.55
C VAL A 100 7.01 -4.79 -11.62
N ARG A 101 7.31 -5.85 -12.37
CA ARG A 101 8.64 -6.48 -12.42
C ARG A 101 9.43 -6.24 -13.70
N ASP A 102 8.79 -5.75 -14.74
CA ASP A 102 9.41 -5.56 -16.06
C ASP A 102 9.17 -4.16 -16.63
N PHE A 103 9.94 -3.84 -17.67
CA PHE A 103 9.89 -2.53 -18.30
C PHE A 103 8.55 -2.24 -19.01
N GLU A 104 7.86 -3.27 -19.51
CA GLU A 104 6.58 -3.09 -20.18
C GLU A 104 5.51 -2.67 -19.19
N ASN A 105 5.42 -3.39 -18.07
CA ASN A 105 4.51 -3.09 -16.97
C ASN A 105 4.83 -1.73 -16.32
N LEU A 106 6.10 -1.31 -16.29
CA LEU A 106 6.47 0.04 -15.88
C LEU A 106 5.91 1.10 -16.84
N LYS A 107 6.04 0.91 -18.17
CA LYS A 107 5.45 1.84 -19.15
C LYS A 107 3.93 1.91 -19.01
N ASN A 108 3.27 0.76 -18.88
CA ASN A 108 1.84 0.66 -18.66
C ASN A 108 1.42 1.43 -17.40
N LEU A 109 2.13 1.23 -16.28
CA LEU A 109 1.90 1.96 -15.04
C LEU A 109 2.02 3.48 -15.23
N MET A 110 3.06 3.94 -15.92
CA MET A 110 3.29 5.37 -16.15
C MET A 110 2.16 5.99 -16.98
N ILE A 111 1.71 5.31 -18.02
CA ILE A 111 0.59 5.77 -18.87
C ILE A 111 -0.71 5.76 -18.06
N SER A 112 -0.99 4.69 -17.33
CA SER A 112 -2.16 4.57 -16.46
C SER A 112 -2.19 5.66 -15.40
N ASP A 113 -1.08 5.96 -14.73
CA ASP A 113 -1.01 7.07 -13.76
C ASP A 113 -1.31 8.42 -14.41
N GLN A 114 -0.84 8.65 -15.64
CA GLN A 114 -1.15 9.86 -16.40
C GLN A 114 -2.64 9.98 -16.75
N ILE A 115 -3.28 8.89 -17.16
CA ILE A 115 -4.73 8.87 -17.41
C ILE A 115 -5.48 9.18 -16.11
N LYS A 116 -5.14 8.48 -15.02
CA LYS A 116 -5.81 8.64 -13.71
C LYS A 116 -5.79 10.07 -13.18
N ARG A 117 -4.77 10.87 -13.51
CA ARG A 117 -4.67 12.29 -13.12
C ARG A 117 -5.64 13.21 -13.86
N ARG A 118 -6.15 12.79 -15.02
CA ARG A 118 -7.03 13.58 -15.90
C ARG A 118 -8.50 13.19 -15.76
N VAL A 119 -8.77 12.05 -15.13
CA VAL A 119 -10.13 11.55 -14.92
C VAL A 119 -10.81 12.34 -13.80
N ALA A 120 -12.09 12.63 -14.00
CA ALA A 120 -12.91 13.34 -13.03
C ALA A 120 -13.07 12.53 -11.72
N VAL A 121 -13.21 13.24 -10.60
CA VAL A 121 -13.20 12.62 -9.27
C VAL A 121 -14.34 11.61 -9.11
N GLU A 122 -15.50 11.85 -9.72
CA GLU A 122 -16.66 10.97 -9.59
C GLU A 122 -16.42 9.58 -10.23
N VAL A 123 -15.66 9.53 -11.32
CA VAL A 123 -15.28 8.26 -11.96
C VAL A 123 -14.30 7.50 -11.06
N LYS A 124 -13.33 8.21 -10.48
CA LYS A 124 -12.39 7.62 -9.51
C LYS A 124 -13.12 7.06 -8.28
N GLU A 125 -14.12 7.78 -7.78
CA GLU A 125 -14.92 7.37 -6.62
C GLU A 125 -15.71 6.08 -6.87
N HIS A 126 -16.14 5.86 -8.12
CA HIS A 126 -16.81 4.62 -8.51
C HIS A 126 -15.89 3.38 -8.40
N PHE A 127 -14.59 3.56 -8.61
CA PHE A 127 -13.61 2.46 -8.70
C PHE A 127 -12.61 2.43 -7.53
N LEU A 128 -12.90 3.07 -6.38
CA LEU A 128 -11.91 3.31 -5.30
C LEU A 128 -11.08 2.08 -4.89
N ASP A 129 -11.71 0.92 -4.75
CA ASP A 129 -11.05 -0.31 -4.26
C ASP A 129 -10.07 -0.94 -5.26
N GLU A 130 -10.25 -0.65 -6.55
CA GLU A 130 -9.43 -1.19 -7.63
C GLU A 130 -8.61 -0.11 -8.36
N TRP A 131 -8.91 1.17 -8.16
CA TRP A 131 -8.28 2.29 -8.88
C TRP A 131 -6.76 2.25 -8.80
N GLY A 132 -6.21 1.95 -7.62
CA GLY A 132 -4.76 1.83 -7.41
C GLY A 132 -4.15 0.62 -8.12
N LYS A 133 -4.92 -0.43 -8.39
CA LYS A 133 -4.48 -1.72 -8.96
C LYS A 133 -4.53 -1.75 -10.49
N LEU A 134 -5.22 -0.81 -11.13
CA LEU A 134 -5.32 -0.74 -12.59
C LEU A 134 -3.98 -0.27 -13.20
N VAL A 135 -3.12 -1.21 -13.57
CA VAL A 135 -1.80 -0.94 -14.18
C VAL A 135 -1.90 -0.86 -15.70
N ASP A 136 -2.75 -1.67 -16.32
CA ASP A 136 -2.92 -1.71 -17.77
C ASP A 136 -3.75 -0.50 -18.26
N PRO A 137 -3.21 0.33 -19.18
CA PRO A 137 -3.86 1.55 -19.62
C PRO A 137 -5.10 1.29 -20.49
N LEU A 138 -5.15 0.19 -21.25
CA LEU A 138 -6.30 -0.15 -22.09
C LEU A 138 -7.45 -0.68 -21.25
N VAL A 139 -7.15 -1.51 -20.24
CA VAL A 139 -8.15 -1.96 -19.27
C VAL A 139 -8.72 -0.78 -18.49
N LEU A 140 -7.85 0.13 -18.04
CA LEU A 140 -8.28 1.36 -17.36
C LEU A 140 -9.19 2.22 -18.26
N ALA A 141 -8.78 2.47 -19.50
CA ALA A 141 -9.55 3.27 -20.45
C ALA A 141 -10.93 2.65 -20.72
N GLY A 142 -10.99 1.34 -20.97
CA GLY A 142 -12.26 0.64 -21.21
C GLY A 142 -13.24 0.77 -20.05
N LYS A 143 -12.77 0.68 -18.80
CA LYS A 143 -13.61 0.89 -17.60
C LYS A 143 -14.15 2.32 -17.50
N ILE A 144 -13.33 3.32 -17.85
CA ILE A 144 -13.74 4.73 -17.84
C ILE A 144 -14.81 4.96 -18.91
N ASP A 145 -14.57 4.50 -20.14
CA ASP A 145 -15.48 4.66 -21.28
C ASP A 145 -16.85 4.00 -21.00
N GLU A 146 -16.84 2.80 -20.41
CA GLU A 146 -18.07 2.09 -20.03
C GLU A 146 -18.90 2.88 -19.01
N TYR A 147 -18.25 3.40 -17.96
CA TYR A 147 -18.92 4.23 -16.96
C TYR A 147 -19.53 5.50 -17.58
N GLU A 148 -18.78 6.18 -18.43
CA GLU A 148 -19.23 7.41 -19.09
C GLU A 148 -20.41 7.16 -20.04
N SER A 149 -20.38 6.06 -20.80
CA SER A 149 -21.47 5.64 -21.68
C SER A 149 -22.78 5.37 -20.93
N VAL A 150 -22.71 4.63 -19.82
CA VAL A 150 -23.87 4.34 -18.96
C VAL A 150 -24.43 5.63 -18.35
N ARG A 151 -23.55 6.52 -17.89
CA ARG A 151 -23.95 7.81 -17.32
C ARG A 151 -24.62 8.72 -18.36
N SER A 152 -24.08 8.78 -19.57
CA SER A 152 -24.63 9.55 -20.68
C SER A 152 -26.02 9.03 -21.06
N SER A 153 -26.19 7.71 -21.15
CA SER A 153 -27.48 7.07 -21.46
C SER A 153 -28.55 7.35 -20.41
N ARG A 154 -28.19 7.36 -19.11
CA ARG A 154 -29.13 7.71 -18.03
C ARG A 154 -29.57 9.18 -18.08
N LYS A 155 -28.65 10.09 -18.43
CA LYS A 155 -29.00 11.51 -18.62
C LYS A 155 -29.98 11.71 -19.77
N LEU A 156 -29.83 10.96 -20.87
CA LEU A 156 -30.76 11.03 -22.00
C LEU A 156 -32.17 10.52 -21.64
N HIS A 157 -32.28 9.46 -20.83
CA HIS A 157 -33.58 8.93 -20.39
C HIS A 157 -34.31 9.78 -19.34
N THR A 158 -33.62 10.67 -18.63
CA THR A 158 -34.24 11.52 -17.59
C THR A 158 -34.78 12.84 -18.16
N VAL A 159 -34.54 13.11 -19.45
CA VAL A 159 -34.93 14.36 -20.14
C VAL A 159 -36.10 14.13 -21.12
N CYS A 160 -36.73 12.95 -21.10
CA CYS A 160 -37.97 12.65 -21.82
C CYS A 160 -39.16 12.58 -20.88
#